data_AF-A4GRV4-F1
#
_entry.id   AF-A4GRV4-F1
#
_cell.length_a   1.000
_cell.length_b   1.000
_cell.length_c   1.000
_cell.angle_alpha   90.00
_cell.angle_beta   90.00
_cell.angle_gamma   90.00
#
_symmetry.space_group_name_H-M   'P 1'
#
loop_
_entity.id
_entity.type
_entity.pdbx_description
1 polymer ?
#
loop_
_entity_poly.entity_id
_entity_poly.type
_entity_poly.pdbx_seq_one_letter_code
_entity_poly.pdbx_strand_id
1 'polypeptide(L)'
;VPRCHLLNDRVLRAMLMAEETCAPSVSYFKCVQKEILPSMRKIVATWMLEVCEEQKCEEEVFPLAMNYLDRFLSLEPVKKSRLQLLGATCMFVASKMKETIPLTAEKLCIYTDNSIRPDELLQMELVLVNKLKWNLAAMTPHDFIEHFLSKMPVAEENKQIIRKHAQTFVALCAPDVK
;
A
#
# COMPACT_ATOMS: atom_id res chain seq x y z
N VAL A 1 28.86 16.07 -13.15
CA VAL A 1 28.58 16.10 -11.70
C VAL A 1 27.44 17.07 -11.31
N PRO A 2 27.38 18.36 -11.72
CA PRO A 2 26.32 19.30 -11.28
C PRO A 2 24.89 18.95 -11.74
N ARG A 3 24.74 18.45 -12.98
CA ARG A 3 23.44 18.05 -13.55
C ARG A 3 22.75 16.92 -12.79
N CYS A 4 23.52 16.00 -12.19
CA CYS A 4 22.97 14.87 -11.46
C CYS A 4 22.38 15.32 -10.10
N HIS A 5 23.00 16.30 -9.44
CA HIS A 5 22.45 16.90 -8.21
C HIS A 5 21.15 17.66 -8.47
N LEU A 6 21.11 18.48 -9.54
CA LEU A 6 19.91 19.24 -9.92
C LEU A 6 18.74 18.36 -10.33
N LEU A 7 18.99 17.23 -11.01
CA LEU A 7 17.95 16.28 -11.39
C LEU A 7 17.36 15.60 -10.15
N ASN A 8 18.21 15.21 -9.18
CA ASN A 8 17.75 14.56 -7.95
C ASN A 8 16.90 15.48 -7.07
N ASP A 9 17.25 16.77 -6.96
CA ASP A 9 16.43 17.73 -6.21
C ASP A 9 15.05 17.93 -6.87
N ARG A 10 14.99 17.91 -8.20
CA ARG A 10 13.73 17.98 -8.94
C ARG A 10 12.89 16.71 -8.74
N VAL A 11 13.52 15.55 -8.74
CA VAL A 11 12.86 14.26 -8.49
C VAL A 11 12.27 14.25 -7.08
N LEU A 12 13.05 14.59 -6.05
CA LEU A 12 12.55 14.64 -4.68
C LEU A 12 11.37 15.60 -4.52
N ARG A 13 11.44 16.80 -5.11
CA ARG A 13 10.31 17.75 -5.10
C ARG A 13 9.07 17.17 -5.78
N ALA A 14 9.22 16.52 -6.92
CA ALA A 14 8.11 15.89 -7.62
C ALA A 14 7.50 14.74 -6.80
N MET A 15 8.34 13.93 -6.14
CA MET A 15 7.88 12.86 -5.23
C MET A 15 7.07 13.43 -4.07
N LEU A 16 7.55 14.49 -3.41
CA LEU A 16 6.82 15.15 -2.32
C LEU A 16 5.47 15.70 -2.79
N MET A 17 5.41 16.34 -3.96
CA MET A 17 4.14 16.83 -4.51
C MET A 17 3.19 15.67 -4.89
N ALA A 18 3.72 14.56 -5.38
CA ALA A 18 2.92 13.38 -5.74
C ALA A 18 2.33 12.69 -4.50
N GLU A 19 3.07 12.63 -3.39
CA GLU A 19 2.59 12.10 -2.10
C GLU A 19 1.31 12.79 -1.64
N GLU A 20 1.25 14.13 -1.72
CA GLU A 20 0.07 14.93 -1.32
C GLU A 20 -1.20 14.55 -2.09
N THR A 21 -1.07 14.18 -3.38
CA THR A 21 -2.23 13.80 -4.21
C THR A 21 -2.84 12.45 -3.84
N CYS A 22 -2.10 11.64 -3.08
CA CYS A 22 -2.48 10.28 -2.68
C CYS A 22 -2.58 10.14 -1.14
N ALA A 23 -2.72 11.26 -0.42
CA ALA A 23 -2.89 11.23 1.02
C ALA A 23 -4.35 10.87 1.41
N PRO A 24 -4.56 9.90 2.33
CA PRO A 24 -5.88 9.63 2.89
C PRO A 24 -6.30 10.70 3.92
N SER A 25 -7.59 10.77 4.23
CA SER A 25 -8.09 11.63 5.31
C SER A 25 -7.84 11.00 6.67
N VAL A 26 -7.15 11.69 7.57
CA VAL A 26 -6.85 11.16 8.92
C VAL A 26 -8.10 10.90 9.78
N SER A 27 -9.25 11.49 9.44
CA SER A 27 -10.47 11.42 10.25
C SER A 27 -11.55 10.50 9.67
N TYR A 28 -11.23 9.62 8.71
CA TYR A 28 -12.24 8.79 8.04
C TYR A 28 -13.03 7.88 8.99
N PHE A 29 -12.44 7.44 10.10
CA PHE A 29 -13.15 6.67 11.14
C PHE A 29 -14.28 7.44 11.81
N LYS A 30 -14.15 8.77 11.92
CA LYS A 30 -15.15 9.64 12.55
C LYS A 30 -16.15 10.19 11.54
N CYS A 31 -15.68 10.49 10.33
CA CYS A 31 -16.44 11.26 9.35
C CYS A 31 -17.13 10.39 8.29
N VAL A 32 -16.61 9.19 7.99
CA VAL A 32 -17.06 8.36 6.87
C VAL A 32 -17.51 6.98 7.33
N GLN A 33 -16.67 6.29 8.10
CA GLN A 33 -16.94 4.93 8.52
C GLN A 33 -17.95 4.88 9.66
N LYS A 34 -18.93 3.98 9.52
CA LYS A 34 -19.98 3.73 10.53
C LYS A 34 -19.78 2.40 11.26
N GLU A 35 -19.34 1.38 10.53
CA GLU A 35 -19.13 0.03 11.08
C GLU A 35 -17.66 -0.32 11.29
N ILE A 36 -16.74 0.34 10.56
CA ILE A 36 -15.31 0.02 10.60
C ILE A 36 -14.65 0.78 11.75
N LEU A 37 -14.02 0.03 12.65
CA LEU A 37 -13.23 0.57 13.77
C LEU A 37 -11.72 0.50 13.47
N PRO A 38 -10.89 1.34 14.10
CA PRO A 38 -9.44 1.27 13.97
C PRO A 38 -8.85 -0.11 14.25
N SER A 39 -9.40 -0.82 15.23
CA SER A 39 -9.00 -2.21 15.55
C SER A 39 -9.23 -3.17 14.38
N MET A 40 -10.31 -3.01 13.62
CA MET A 40 -10.63 -3.84 12.47
C MET A 40 -9.71 -3.54 11.29
N ARG A 41 -9.35 -2.27 11.08
CA ARG A 41 -8.33 -1.86 10.11
C ARG A 41 -6.98 -2.52 10.46
N LYS A 42 -6.59 -2.51 11.73
CA LYS A 42 -5.35 -3.16 12.18
C LYS A 42 -5.37 -4.68 11.90
N ILE A 43 -6.47 -5.36 12.21
CA ILE A 43 -6.63 -6.80 11.94
C ILE A 43 -6.48 -7.11 10.44
N VAL A 44 -7.16 -6.38 9.55
CA VAL A 44 -7.04 -6.62 8.11
C VAL A 44 -5.64 -6.25 7.59
N ALA A 45 -5.01 -5.21 8.13
CA ALA A 45 -3.65 -4.82 7.76
C ALA A 45 -2.62 -5.90 8.15
N THR A 46 -2.74 -6.48 9.35
CA THR A 46 -1.89 -7.60 9.78
C THR A 46 -2.06 -8.81 8.85
N TRP A 47 -3.30 -9.19 8.53
CA TRP A 47 -3.56 -10.27 7.56
C TRP A 47 -2.98 -9.96 6.17
N MET A 48 -3.12 -8.72 5.67
CA MET A 48 -2.53 -8.32 4.39
C MET A 48 -1.01 -8.44 4.39
N LEU A 49 -0.35 -8.07 5.49
CA LEU A 49 1.10 -8.20 5.64
C LEU A 49 1.51 -9.67 5.60
N GLU A 50 0.85 -10.54 6.37
CA GLU A 50 1.11 -11.99 6.40
C GLU A 50 1.00 -12.61 4.99
N VAL A 51 -0.04 -12.26 4.24
CA VAL A 51 -0.23 -12.74 2.84
C VAL A 51 0.91 -12.26 1.93
N CYS A 52 1.30 -11.00 2.05
CA CYS A 52 2.39 -10.43 1.24
C CYS A 52 3.74 -11.08 1.58
N GLU A 53 4.03 -11.34 2.86
CA GLU A 53 5.24 -12.04 3.31
C GLU A 53 5.27 -13.50 2.85
N GLU A 54 4.15 -14.20 2.96
CA GLU A 54 4.04 -15.61 2.53
C GLU A 54 4.21 -15.76 1.02
N GLN A 55 3.66 -14.82 0.24
CA GLN A 55 3.83 -14.77 -1.21
C GLN A 55 5.16 -14.15 -1.65
N LYS A 56 5.97 -13.63 -0.71
CA LYS A 56 7.23 -12.95 -0.99
C LYS A 56 7.04 -11.82 -2.01
N CYS A 57 5.96 -11.07 -1.86
CA CYS A 57 5.69 -9.92 -2.69
C CYS A 57 6.80 -8.87 -2.58
N GLU A 58 6.94 -8.04 -3.60
CA GLU A 58 7.81 -6.87 -3.51
C GLU A 58 7.43 -5.99 -2.31
N GLU A 59 8.43 -5.43 -1.63
CA GLU A 59 8.30 -4.70 -0.36
C GLU A 59 7.38 -3.47 -0.46
N GLU A 60 7.11 -3.01 -1.69
CA GLU A 60 6.23 -1.89 -2.01
C GLU A 60 4.74 -2.28 -2.04
N VAL A 61 4.42 -3.56 -2.26
CA VAL A 61 3.04 -4.04 -2.47
C VAL A 61 2.18 -3.78 -1.25
N PHE A 62 2.65 -4.16 -0.06
CA PHE A 62 1.88 -3.99 1.17
C PHE A 62 1.63 -2.51 1.53
N PRO A 63 2.65 -1.62 1.57
CA PRO A 63 2.43 -0.20 1.82
C PRO A 63 1.50 0.46 0.78
N LEU A 64 1.61 0.06 -0.49
CA LEU A 64 0.75 0.57 -1.56
C LEU A 64 -0.70 0.08 -1.40
N ALA A 65 -0.90 -1.19 -1.04
CA ALA A 65 -2.21 -1.74 -0.75
C ALA A 65 -2.86 -1.02 0.45
N MET A 66 -2.08 -0.69 1.49
CA MET A 66 -2.55 0.10 2.63
C MET A 66 -2.92 1.53 2.22
N ASN A 67 -2.16 2.17 1.33
CA ASN A 67 -2.53 3.47 0.76
C ASN A 67 -3.90 3.41 0.07
N TYR A 68 -4.16 2.39 -0.75
CA TYR A 68 -5.45 2.20 -1.40
C TYR A 68 -6.57 1.97 -0.40
N LEU A 69 -6.34 1.13 0.61
CA LEU A 69 -7.32 0.85 1.66
C LEU A 69 -7.75 2.13 2.37
N ASP A 70 -6.79 2.92 2.87
CA ASP A 70 -7.09 4.15 3.63
C ASP A 70 -7.74 5.23 2.77
N ARG A 71 -7.32 5.38 1.51
CA ARG A 71 -7.96 6.32 0.58
C ARG A 71 -9.38 5.90 0.24
N PHE A 72 -9.62 4.60 0.04
CA PHE A 72 -10.97 4.11 -0.20
C PHE A 72 -11.87 4.32 1.02
N LEU A 73 -11.39 4.00 2.23
CA LEU A 73 -12.11 4.25 3.48
C LEU A 73 -12.33 5.75 3.76
N SER A 74 -11.51 6.63 3.18
CA SER A 74 -11.70 8.08 3.23
C SER A 74 -12.84 8.59 2.34
N LEU A 75 -13.28 7.78 1.37
CA LEU A 75 -14.27 8.18 0.37
C LEU A 75 -15.60 7.45 0.54
N GLU A 76 -15.56 6.16 0.88
CA GLU A 76 -16.74 5.29 0.86
C GLU A 76 -16.95 4.59 2.21
N PRO A 77 -18.18 4.60 2.76
CA PRO A 77 -18.50 3.80 3.94
C PRO A 77 -18.48 2.31 3.59
N VAL A 78 -17.75 1.51 4.38
CA VAL A 78 -17.61 0.07 4.16
C VAL A 78 -18.31 -0.70 5.27
N LYS A 79 -19.00 -1.78 4.90
CA LYS A 79 -19.58 -2.72 5.88
C LYS A 79 -18.50 -3.62 6.46
N LYS A 80 -18.64 -4.01 7.72
CA LYS A 80 -17.70 -4.93 8.39
C LYS A 80 -17.42 -6.19 7.57
N SER A 81 -18.47 -6.79 7.00
CA SER A 81 -18.37 -8.02 6.20
C SER A 81 -17.64 -7.87 4.86
N ARG A 82 -17.43 -6.64 4.38
CA ARG A 82 -16.76 -6.36 3.10
C ARG A 82 -15.32 -5.89 3.27
N LEU A 83 -14.84 -5.73 4.52
CA LEU A 83 -13.50 -5.19 4.79
C LEU A 83 -12.37 -6.11 4.26
N GLN A 84 -12.51 -7.44 4.44
CA GLN A 84 -11.52 -8.40 3.92
C GLN A 84 -11.51 -8.43 2.39
N LEU A 85 -12.67 -8.27 1.74
CA LEU A 85 -12.77 -8.16 0.28
C LEU A 85 -12.04 -6.92 -0.23
N LEU A 86 -12.25 -5.78 0.42
CA LEU A 86 -11.52 -4.56 0.10
C LEU A 86 -10.01 -4.74 0.29
N GLY A 87 -9.57 -5.34 1.40
CA GLY A 87 -8.16 -5.64 1.66
C GLY A 87 -7.53 -6.53 0.58
N ALA A 88 -8.20 -7.65 0.23
CA ALA A 88 -7.79 -8.54 -0.85
C ALA A 88 -7.66 -7.79 -2.19
N THR A 89 -8.64 -6.95 -2.50
CA THR A 89 -8.66 -6.14 -3.73
C THR A 89 -7.53 -5.12 -3.75
N CYS A 90 -7.22 -4.48 -2.62
CA CYS A 90 -6.09 -3.55 -2.52
C CYS A 90 -4.75 -4.26 -2.80
N MET A 91 -4.55 -5.46 -2.25
CA MET A 91 -3.36 -6.27 -2.56
C MET A 91 -3.32 -6.68 -4.03
N PHE A 92 -4.46 -7.06 -4.61
CA PHE A 92 -4.57 -7.44 -6.02
C PHE A 92 -4.18 -6.30 -6.97
N VAL A 93 -4.64 -5.07 -6.69
CA VAL A 93 -4.28 -3.92 -7.50
C VAL A 93 -2.84 -3.49 -7.25
N ALA A 94 -2.36 -3.54 -6.00
CA ALA A 94 -0.99 -3.16 -5.67
C ALA A 94 0.04 -4.10 -6.31
N SER A 95 -0.21 -5.42 -6.28
CA SER A 95 0.66 -6.40 -6.95
C SER A 95 0.75 -6.17 -8.45
N LYS A 96 -0.38 -5.85 -9.11
CA LYS A 96 -0.39 -5.50 -10.55
C LYS A 96 0.44 -4.26 -10.88
N MET A 97 0.61 -3.34 -9.93
CA MET A 97 1.36 -2.10 -10.12
C MET A 97 2.86 -2.26 -9.86
N LYS A 98 3.26 -3.21 -9.01
CA LYS A 98 4.64 -3.31 -8.49
C LYS A 98 5.34 -4.63 -8.81
N GLU A 99 4.62 -5.69 -9.12
CA GLU A 99 5.20 -7.01 -9.36
C GLU A 99 5.27 -7.34 -10.85
N THR A 100 6.29 -8.12 -11.22
CA THR A 100 6.39 -8.69 -12.59
C THR A 100 5.33 -9.76 -12.82
N ILE A 101 5.05 -10.58 -11.79
CA ILE A 101 4.01 -11.62 -11.80
C ILE A 101 3.08 -11.33 -10.62
N PRO A 102 1.96 -10.63 -10.84
CA PRO A 102 1.06 -10.24 -9.76
C PRO A 102 0.35 -11.43 -9.10
N LEU A 103 -0.11 -11.22 -7.86
CA LEU A 103 -1.03 -12.13 -7.17
C LEU A 103 -2.27 -12.43 -8.03
N THR A 104 -2.66 -13.69 -8.12
CA THR A 104 -3.87 -14.09 -8.87
C THR A 104 -5.12 -13.97 -8.00
N ALA A 105 -6.27 -13.72 -8.64
CA ALA A 105 -7.56 -13.65 -7.96
C ALA A 105 -7.88 -14.95 -7.20
N GLU A 106 -7.65 -16.10 -7.82
CA GLU A 106 -7.86 -17.42 -7.20
C GLU A 106 -7.03 -17.58 -5.91
N LYS A 107 -5.76 -17.17 -5.93
CA LYS A 107 -4.89 -17.29 -4.77
C LYS A 107 -5.34 -16.38 -3.62
N LEU A 108 -5.74 -15.15 -3.94
CA LEU A 108 -6.30 -14.24 -2.93
C LEU A 108 -7.61 -14.79 -2.33
N CYS A 109 -8.47 -15.42 -3.13
CA CYS A 109 -9.66 -16.10 -2.62
C CYS A 109 -9.31 -17.23 -1.65
N ILE A 110 -8.28 -18.03 -1.93
CA ILE A 110 -7.80 -19.08 -1.01
C ILE A 110 -7.34 -18.47 0.32
N TYR A 111 -6.59 -17.36 0.30
CA TYR A 111 -6.15 -16.66 1.51
C TYR A 111 -7.28 -16.07 2.36
N THR A 112 -8.47 -15.95 1.78
CA THR A 112 -9.67 -15.51 2.49
C THR A 112 -10.49 -16.69 3.03
N ASP A 113 -9.92 -17.89 3.06
CA ASP A 113 -10.62 -19.14 3.35
C ASP A 113 -11.85 -19.33 2.46
N ASN A 114 -11.74 -18.92 1.20
CA ASN A 114 -12.81 -18.91 0.20
C ASN A 114 -14.08 -18.14 0.62
N SER A 115 -13.98 -17.24 1.61
CA SER A 115 -15.09 -16.35 2.00
C SER A 115 -15.42 -15.32 0.92
N ILE A 116 -14.49 -15.09 -0.01
CA ILE A 116 -14.63 -14.21 -1.18
C ILE A 116 -14.46 -15.04 -2.45
N ARG A 117 -15.33 -14.78 -3.44
CA ARG A 117 -15.23 -15.43 -4.76
C ARG A 117 -14.48 -14.56 -5.77
N PRO A 118 -13.86 -15.15 -6.81
CA PRO A 118 -13.08 -14.38 -7.80
C PRO A 118 -13.89 -13.29 -8.51
N ASP A 119 -15.16 -13.53 -8.81
CA ASP A 119 -16.06 -12.55 -9.41
C ASP A 119 -16.34 -11.36 -8.51
N GLU A 120 -16.45 -11.57 -7.19
CA GLU A 120 -16.57 -10.48 -6.22
C GLU A 120 -15.30 -9.64 -6.16
N LEU A 121 -14.14 -10.27 -6.22
CA LEU A 121 -12.83 -9.61 -6.21
C LEU A 121 -12.63 -8.77 -7.49
N LEU A 122 -12.95 -9.31 -8.66
CA LEU A 122 -12.87 -8.58 -9.93
C LEU A 122 -13.87 -7.41 -9.98
N GLN A 123 -15.08 -7.59 -9.45
CA GLN A 123 -16.05 -6.50 -9.38
C GLN A 123 -15.60 -5.42 -8.40
N MET A 124 -15.03 -5.80 -7.25
CA MET A 124 -14.50 -4.85 -6.28
C MET A 124 -13.29 -4.10 -6.83
N GLU A 125 -12.44 -4.74 -7.66
CA GLU A 125 -11.33 -4.08 -8.35
C GLU A 125 -11.84 -2.89 -9.18
N LEU A 126 -12.88 -3.09 -9.99
CA LEU A 126 -13.48 -2.01 -10.78
C LEU A 126 -14.00 -0.88 -9.90
N VAL A 127 -14.61 -1.20 -8.76
CA VAL A 127 -15.09 -0.19 -7.80
C VAL A 127 -13.92 0.58 -7.18
N LEU A 128 -12.90 -0.13 -6.70
CA LEU A 128 -11.71 0.45 -6.07
C LEU A 128 -11.01 1.43 -7.02
N VAL A 129 -10.65 0.96 -8.22
CA VAL A 129 -9.88 1.75 -9.19
C VAL A 129 -10.66 2.99 -9.64
N ASN A 130 -11.97 2.85 -9.88
CA ASN A 130 -12.80 3.99 -10.27
C ASN A 130 -13.00 5.00 -9.13
N LYS A 131 -13.18 4.55 -7.88
CA LYS A 131 -13.28 5.44 -6.72
C LYS A 131 -11.98 6.18 -6.45
N LEU A 132 -10.83 5.54 -6.68
CA LEU A 132 -9.51 6.17 -6.64
C LEU A 132 -9.18 6.98 -7.91
N LYS A 133 -10.11 7.08 -8.87
CA LYS A 133 -9.94 7.79 -10.15
C LYS A 133 -8.68 7.38 -10.90
N TRP A 134 -8.34 6.09 -10.85
CA TRP A 134 -7.14 5.53 -11.45
C TRP A 134 -5.81 6.16 -10.95
N ASN A 135 -5.83 6.95 -9.88
CA ASN A 135 -4.64 7.47 -9.25
C ASN A 135 -4.00 6.39 -8.37
N LEU A 136 -3.40 5.40 -9.02
CA LEU A 136 -2.81 4.19 -8.42
C LEU A 136 -1.29 4.32 -8.22
N ALA A 137 -0.62 5.20 -8.96
CA ALA A 137 0.82 5.43 -8.84
C ALA A 137 1.16 6.31 -7.62
N ALA A 138 0.71 5.91 -6.43
CA ALA A 138 1.01 6.60 -5.19
C ALA A 138 2.48 6.40 -4.82
N MET A 139 3.10 7.47 -4.30
CA MET A 139 4.43 7.38 -3.71
C MET A 139 4.37 6.51 -2.46
N THR A 140 5.33 5.60 -2.34
CA THR A 140 5.50 4.74 -1.17
C THR A 140 6.71 5.19 -0.35
N PRO A 141 6.78 4.85 0.94
CA PRO A 141 7.98 5.11 1.74
C PRO A 141 9.25 4.49 1.15
N HIS A 142 9.12 3.36 0.42
CA HIS A 142 10.24 2.71 -0.25
C HIS A 142 10.91 3.62 -1.29
N ASP A 143 10.12 4.35 -2.08
CA ASP A 143 10.64 5.28 -3.09
C ASP A 143 11.56 6.34 -2.45
N PHE A 144 11.18 6.84 -1.26
CA PHE A 144 11.98 7.80 -0.50
C PHE A 144 13.20 7.15 0.16
N ILE A 145 13.08 5.93 0.67
CA ILE A 145 14.21 5.17 1.24
C ILE A 145 15.32 5.02 0.19
N GLU A 146 14.98 4.59 -1.03
CA GLU A 146 15.98 4.48 -2.11
C GLU A 146 16.60 5.82 -2.46
N HIS A 147 15.79 6.89 -2.50
CA HIS A 147 16.31 8.25 -2.71
C HIS A 147 17.32 8.62 -1.63
N PHE A 148 17.01 8.41 -0.34
CA PHE A 148 17.90 8.75 0.76
C PHE A 148 19.16 7.89 0.75
N LEU A 149 19.05 6.57 0.55
CA LEU A 149 20.20 5.66 0.45
C LEU A 149 21.14 6.03 -0.69
N SER A 150 20.62 6.54 -1.81
CA SER A 150 21.45 7.04 -2.92
C SER A 150 22.34 8.23 -2.55
N LYS A 151 21.98 8.99 -1.50
CA LYS A 151 22.70 10.16 -1.01
C LYS A 151 23.62 9.86 0.16
N MET A 152 23.40 8.76 0.86
CA MET A 152 24.19 8.40 2.03
C MET A 152 25.58 7.87 1.62
N PRO A 153 26.67 8.43 2.18
CA PRO A 153 28.03 7.98 1.90
C PRO A 153 28.36 6.71 2.71
N VAL A 154 27.67 5.61 2.42
CA VAL A 154 27.76 4.34 3.14
C VAL A 154 28.05 3.21 2.15
N ALA A 155 28.80 2.19 2.58
CA ALA A 155 29.08 1.01 1.77
C ALA A 155 27.79 0.25 1.39
N GLU A 156 27.76 -0.38 0.22
CA GLU A 156 26.56 -1.07 -0.29
C GLU A 156 26.06 -2.21 0.62
N GLU A 157 26.98 -2.93 1.27
CA GLU A 157 26.64 -3.96 2.27
C GLU A 157 25.80 -3.40 3.42
N ASN A 158 26.18 -2.21 3.91
CA ASN A 158 25.47 -1.52 4.99
C ASN A 158 24.15 -0.93 4.47
N LYS A 159 24.09 -0.45 3.22
CA LYS A 159 22.82 0.02 2.61
C LYS A 159 21.80 -1.10 2.54
N GLN A 160 22.21 -2.33 2.23
CA GLN A 160 21.30 -3.48 2.19
C GLN A 160 20.70 -3.78 3.58
N ILE A 161 21.51 -3.70 4.63
CA ILE A 161 21.06 -3.88 6.01
C ILE A 161 20.10 -2.75 6.43
N ILE A 162 20.47 -1.50 6.14
CA ILE A 162 19.64 -0.32 6.44
C ILE A 162 18.29 -0.41 5.72
N ARG A 163 18.30 -0.74 4.42
CA ARG A 163 17.10 -0.93 3.60
C ARG A 163 16.16 -1.95 4.23
N LYS A 164 16.67 -3.13 4.57
CA LYS A 164 15.87 -4.21 5.16
C LYS A 164 15.24 -3.78 6.48
N HIS A 165 15.99 -3.13 7.37
CA HIS A 165 15.44 -2.62 8.62
C HIS A 165 14.41 -1.52 8.42
N ALA A 166 14.67 -0.58 7.49
CA ALA A 166 13.74 0.49 7.16
C ALA A 166 12.41 -0.07 6.62
N GLN A 167 12.46 -1.08 5.76
CA GLN A 167 11.28 -1.78 5.25
C GLN A 167 10.47 -2.43 6.38
N THR A 168 11.13 -3.08 7.35
CA THR A 168 10.44 -3.61 8.54
C THR A 168 9.73 -2.49 9.31
N PHE A 169 10.36 -1.33 9.52
CA PHE A 169 9.71 -0.20 10.19
C PHE A 169 8.54 0.35 9.39
N VAL A 170 8.64 0.43 8.06
CA VAL A 170 7.53 0.84 7.18
C VAL A 170 6.35 -0.12 7.33
N ALA A 171 6.62 -1.43 7.30
CA ALA A 171 5.60 -2.46 7.49
C ALA A 171 4.96 -2.39 8.88
N LEU A 172 5.71 -2.03 9.93
CA LEU A 172 5.17 -1.83 11.28
C LEU A 172 4.32 -0.56 11.40
N CYS A 173 4.69 0.52 10.70
CA CYS A 173 3.95 1.78 10.74
C CYS A 173 2.63 1.72 9.95
N ALA A 174 2.56 0.94 8.88
CA ALA A 174 1.37 0.88 8.02
C ALA A 174 0.08 0.41 8.75
N PRO A 175 0.10 -0.62 9.63
CA PRO A 175 -1.06 -1.05 10.43
C PRO A 175 -1.49 -0.07 11.52
N ASP A 176 -0.59 0.78 12.01
CA ASP A 176 -0.89 1.69 13.11
C ASP A 176 -1.57 2.97 12.61
N VAL A 177 -2.68 3.33 13.24
CA VAL A 177 -3.39 4.59 13.00
C VAL A 177 -2.99 5.54 14.12
N LYS A 178 -2.52 6.75 13.79
CA LYS A 178 -2.36 7.85 14.75
C LYS A 178 -3.70 8.54 15.02
#